data_AF-A0A7S2D6B8-F1
#
_entry.id   AF-A0A7S2D6B8-F1
#
_cell.length_a   1.000
_cell.length_b   1.000
_cell.length_c   1.000
_cell.angle_alpha   90.00
_cell.angle_beta   90.00
_cell.angle_gamma   90.00
#
_symmetry.space_group_name_H-M   'P 1'
#
loop_
_entity.id
_entity.type
_entity.pdbx_description
1 polymer ?
#
loop_
_entity_poly.entity_id
_entity_poly.type
_entity_poly.pdbx_seq_one_letter_code
_entity_poly.pdbx_strand_id
1 'polypeptide(L)'
;GTVVPRGGADVGAPFPDNVLNELLDMFDGPLGATNYDGAVTQIEHALQSAALAASEEGDDSPNVAAALLHDVGHLILDEHAGNQEFLKDDLHHEDVSADWLEKKGFPSSVVEPIRLHVNAKRYLTADGVEGS
;
A
#
# COMPACT_ATOMS: atom_id res chain seq x y z
N GLY A 1 12.26 29.69 35.75
CA GLY A 1 11.70 29.30 34.45
C GLY A 1 12.50 28.13 33.95
N THR A 2 11.94 26.93 34.04
CA THR A 2 12.64 25.72 33.64
C THR A 2 12.21 25.40 32.22
N VAL A 3 13.14 25.52 31.28
CA VAL A 3 12.96 25.15 29.89
C VAL A 3 12.83 23.63 29.81
N VAL A 4 11.70 23.15 29.32
CA VAL A 4 11.50 21.74 28.97
C VAL A 4 12.22 21.50 27.64
N PRO A 5 13.13 20.53 27.51
CA PRO A 5 13.66 20.19 26.21
C PRO A 5 12.56 19.52 25.39
N ARG A 6 12.16 20.15 24.27
CA ARG A 6 11.56 19.44 23.14
C ARG A 6 12.68 18.64 22.49
N GLY A 7 12.60 17.31 22.51
CA GLY A 7 13.62 16.46 21.92
C GLY A 7 13.14 15.04 21.73
N GLY A 8 13.16 14.60 20.48
CA GLY A 8 13.03 13.22 20.07
C GLY A 8 11.72 12.93 19.36
N ALA A 9 11.69 13.18 18.04
CA ALA A 9 10.92 12.30 17.17
C ALA A 9 11.40 10.87 17.49
N ASP A 10 10.44 10.03 17.82
CA ASP A 10 10.53 8.59 17.74
C ASP A 10 11.06 8.18 16.37
N VAL A 11 12.39 8.18 16.21
CA VAL A 11 13.02 7.38 15.17
C VAL A 11 12.76 5.93 15.55
N GLY A 12 11.62 5.44 15.08
CA GLY A 12 11.06 4.13 15.38
C GLY A 12 12.13 3.05 15.24
N ALA A 13 12.07 2.06 16.13
CA ALA A 13 12.95 0.90 16.05
C ALA A 13 12.99 0.38 14.59
N PRO A 14 14.16 -0.05 14.07
CA PRO A 14 14.24 -0.58 12.72
C PRO A 14 13.20 -1.68 12.56
N PHE A 15 12.47 -1.65 11.44
CA PHE A 15 11.59 -2.75 11.08
C PHE A 15 12.39 -4.05 11.19
N PRO A 16 11.82 -5.10 11.81
CA PRO A 16 12.57 -6.32 11.93
C PRO A 16 12.85 -6.85 10.52
N ASP A 17 14.10 -7.24 10.25
CA ASP A 17 14.59 -7.59 8.90
C ASP A 17 13.71 -8.64 8.19
N ASN A 18 12.97 -9.44 8.96
CA ASN A 18 12.02 -10.41 8.42
C ASN A 18 10.88 -9.77 7.61
N VAL A 19 10.41 -8.57 7.96
CA VAL A 19 9.26 -7.93 7.27
C VAL A 19 9.65 -7.46 5.87
N LEU A 20 10.83 -6.86 5.74
CA LEU A 20 11.33 -6.43 4.44
C LEU A 20 11.59 -7.62 3.53
N ASN A 21 12.17 -8.71 4.07
CA ASN A 21 12.36 -9.94 3.30
C ASN A 21 11.03 -10.56 2.88
N GLU A 22 10.01 -10.58 3.76
CA GLU A 22 8.67 -11.06 3.40
C GLU A 22 8.05 -10.24 2.25
N LEU A 23 8.20 -8.91 2.27
CA LEU A 23 7.74 -8.03 1.18
C LEU A 23 8.49 -8.29 -0.13
N LEU A 24 9.81 -8.41 -0.06
CA LEU A 24 10.63 -8.73 -1.23
C LEU A 24 10.25 -10.09 -1.81
N ASP A 25 10.08 -11.12 -0.96
CA ASP A 25 9.67 -12.45 -1.41
C ASP A 25 8.28 -12.45 -2.07
N MET A 26 7.35 -11.62 -1.59
CA MET A 26 6.03 -11.46 -2.22
C MET A 26 6.13 -10.80 -3.61
N PHE A 27 6.91 -9.73 -3.72
CA PHE A 27 7.03 -8.95 -4.94
C PHE A 27 7.94 -9.59 -6.01
N ASP A 28 9.06 -10.19 -5.62
CA ASP A 28 9.97 -10.92 -6.51
C ASP A 28 9.46 -12.33 -6.82
N GLY A 29 8.50 -12.82 -6.03
CA GLY A 29 7.87 -14.12 -6.17
C GLY A 29 6.83 -14.20 -7.29
N PRO A 30 6.23 -15.39 -7.47
CA PRO A 30 5.21 -15.61 -8.51
C PRO A 30 3.96 -14.74 -8.32
N LEU A 31 3.66 -14.32 -7.09
CA LEU A 31 2.53 -13.45 -6.78
C LEU A 31 2.71 -12.05 -7.36
N GLY A 32 3.88 -11.42 -7.16
CA GLY A 32 4.19 -10.12 -7.74
C GLY A 32 4.18 -10.12 -9.28
N ALA A 33 4.48 -11.27 -9.90
CA ALA A 33 4.42 -11.47 -11.35
C ALA A 33 3.00 -11.75 -11.89
N THR A 34 1.98 -11.86 -11.03
CA THR A 34 0.59 -11.95 -11.51
C THR A 34 0.11 -10.62 -12.09
N ASN A 35 -0.82 -10.70 -13.04
CA ASN A 35 -1.43 -9.51 -13.64
C ASN A 35 -2.20 -8.73 -12.58
N TYR A 36 -1.93 -7.43 -12.43
CA TYR A 36 -2.77 -6.52 -11.67
C TYR A 36 -3.98 -6.09 -12.49
N ASP A 37 -3.73 -5.72 -13.75
CA ASP A 37 -4.73 -5.52 -14.77
C ASP A 37 -4.30 -6.18 -16.10
N GLY A 38 -4.96 -5.85 -17.20
CA GLY A 38 -4.61 -6.40 -18.52
C GLY A 38 -3.29 -5.88 -19.11
N ALA A 39 -2.63 -4.91 -18.48
CA ALA A 39 -1.49 -4.16 -19.00
C ALA A 39 -0.22 -4.25 -18.13
N VAL A 40 -0.36 -4.41 -16.82
CA VAL A 40 0.77 -4.45 -15.87
C VAL A 40 0.63 -5.56 -14.82
N THR A 41 1.77 -6.01 -14.29
CA THR A 41 1.85 -6.91 -13.13
C THR A 41 1.67 -6.16 -11.81
N GLN A 42 1.41 -6.90 -10.73
CA GLN A 42 1.31 -6.37 -9.36
C GLN A 42 2.55 -5.55 -8.96
N ILE A 43 3.75 -6.07 -9.23
CA ILE A 43 5.00 -5.34 -8.93
C ILE A 43 5.17 -4.10 -9.80
N GLU A 44 4.82 -4.16 -11.09
CA GLU A 44 4.92 -2.99 -11.97
C GLU A 44 3.97 -1.87 -11.54
N HIS A 45 2.74 -2.21 -11.18
CA HIS A 45 1.76 -1.26 -10.63
C HIS A 45 2.25 -0.61 -9.34
N ALA A 46 2.75 -1.42 -8.39
CA ALA A 46 3.29 -0.94 -7.13
C ALA A 46 4.46 0.04 -7.35
N LEU A 47 5.41 -0.30 -8.23
CA LEU A 47 6.57 0.54 -8.55
C LEU A 47 6.16 1.84 -9.26
N GLN A 48 5.22 1.78 -10.20
CA GLN A 48 4.73 2.98 -10.89
C GLN A 48 4.01 3.94 -9.92
N SER A 49 3.20 3.39 -9.02
CA SER A 49 2.50 4.16 -7.98
C SER A 49 3.48 4.85 -7.03
N ALA A 50 4.50 4.13 -6.57
CA ALA A 50 5.55 4.68 -5.72
C ALA A 50 6.38 5.76 -6.43
N ALA A 51 6.73 5.52 -7.70
CA ALA A 51 7.50 6.49 -8.51
C ALA A 51 6.73 7.80 -8.72
N LEU A 52 5.42 7.73 -8.92
CA LEU A 52 4.57 8.92 -9.05
C LEU A 52 4.48 9.69 -7.73
N ALA A 53 4.29 9.00 -6.61
CA ALA A 53 4.28 9.65 -5.29
C ALA A 53 5.63 10.35 -5.01
N ALA A 54 6.73 9.69 -5.35
CA ALA A 54 8.08 10.25 -5.19
C ALA A 54 8.30 11.49 -6.07
N SER A 55 7.77 11.52 -7.30
CA SER A 55 7.91 12.69 -8.18
C SER A 55 7.12 13.90 -7.69
N GLU A 56 5.99 13.69 -7.00
CA GLU A 56 5.13 14.77 -6.51
C GLU A 56 5.54 15.27 -5.11
N GLU A 57 6.02 14.38 -4.24
CA GLU A 57 6.22 14.68 -2.81
C GLU A 57 7.66 14.51 -2.32
N GLY A 58 8.53 13.89 -3.12
CA GLY A 58 9.91 13.56 -2.77
C GLY A 58 10.08 12.16 -2.14
N ASP A 59 11.29 11.61 -2.28
CA ASP A 59 11.62 10.23 -1.92
C ASP A 59 11.41 9.89 -0.42
N ASP A 60 11.53 10.89 0.47
CA ASP A 60 11.38 10.72 1.91
C ASP A 60 9.91 10.78 2.39
N SER A 61 8.95 11.00 1.49
CA SER A 61 7.53 11.08 1.89
C SER A 61 7.01 9.70 2.31
N PRO A 62 6.27 9.59 3.44
CA PRO A 62 5.59 8.35 3.81
C PRO A 62 4.56 7.89 2.76
N ASN A 63 4.08 8.81 1.91
CA ASN A 63 3.18 8.47 0.82
C ASN A 63 3.85 7.64 -0.28
N VAL A 64 5.18 7.69 -0.41
CA VAL A 64 5.92 6.79 -1.32
C VAL A 64 5.79 5.35 -0.85
N ALA A 65 6.01 5.10 0.44
CA ALA A 65 5.83 3.77 1.03
C ALA A 65 4.36 3.34 1.00
N ALA A 66 3.42 4.25 1.27
CA ALA A 66 2.00 3.96 1.20
C ALA A 66 1.57 3.56 -0.22
N ALA A 67 2.02 4.31 -1.25
CA ALA A 67 1.74 4.03 -2.64
C ALA A 67 2.35 2.70 -3.11
N LEU A 68 3.55 2.35 -2.65
CA LEU A 68 4.17 1.05 -2.94
C LEU A 68 3.36 -0.13 -2.37
N LEU A 69 2.79 0.06 -1.18
CA LEU A 69 2.23 -1.04 -0.37
C LEU A 69 0.70 -1.11 -0.39
N HIS A 70 0.01 -0.19 -1.06
CA HIS A 70 -1.45 -0.07 -0.95
C HIS A 70 -2.23 -1.33 -1.36
N ASP A 71 -1.66 -2.11 -2.28
CA ASP A 71 -2.29 -3.29 -2.89
C ASP A 71 -1.67 -4.61 -2.44
N VAL A 72 -0.82 -4.62 -1.40
CA VAL A 72 -0.17 -5.87 -0.90
C VAL A 72 -1.19 -6.92 -0.45
N GLY A 73 -2.39 -6.50 -0.07
CA GLY A 73 -3.53 -7.34 0.25
C GLY A 73 -3.90 -8.31 -0.87
N HIS A 74 -3.76 -7.92 -2.14
CA HIS A 74 -3.97 -8.82 -3.28
C HIS A 74 -2.97 -9.99 -3.29
N LEU A 75 -1.71 -9.74 -2.89
CA LEU A 75 -0.68 -10.76 -2.79
C LEU A 75 -0.93 -11.67 -1.57
N ILE A 76 -1.36 -11.11 -0.44
CA ILE A 76 -1.69 -11.86 0.78
C ILE A 76 -2.89 -12.79 0.56
N LEU A 77 -3.89 -12.35 -0.19
CA LEU A 77 -5.10 -13.11 -0.48
C LEU A 77 -4.95 -14.10 -1.65
N ASP A 78 -3.82 -14.05 -2.36
CA ASP A 78 -3.55 -14.85 -3.57
C ASP A 78 -4.68 -14.76 -4.60
N GLU A 79 -5.22 -13.54 -4.79
CA GLU A 79 -6.47 -13.31 -5.54
C GLU A 79 -6.32 -13.65 -7.04
N HIS A 80 -5.08 -13.74 -7.54
CA HIS A 80 -4.77 -13.91 -8.95
C HIS A 80 -4.26 -15.32 -9.32
N ALA A 81 -4.19 -16.28 -8.40
CA ALA A 81 -3.74 -17.68 -8.66
C ALA A 81 -4.71 -18.57 -9.49
N GLY A 82 -5.48 -17.98 -10.40
CA GLY A 82 -6.24 -18.73 -11.40
C GLY A 82 -7.70 -18.99 -11.07
N ASN A 83 -8.28 -18.24 -10.13
CA ASN A 83 -9.65 -18.43 -9.70
C ASN A 83 -10.50 -17.21 -10.12
N GLN A 84 -10.97 -17.20 -11.37
CA GLN A 84 -11.70 -16.07 -11.97
C GLN A 84 -13.06 -15.75 -11.31
N GLU A 85 -13.55 -16.58 -10.39
CA GLU A 85 -14.71 -16.24 -9.55
C GLU A 85 -14.38 -15.26 -8.42
N PHE A 86 -13.09 -15.03 -8.11
CA PHE A 86 -12.67 -14.19 -6.98
C PHE A 86 -12.79 -12.69 -7.27
N LEU A 87 -12.77 -12.28 -8.54
CA LEU A 87 -12.93 -10.89 -8.99
C LEU A 87 -14.34 -10.29 -8.75
N LYS A 88 -15.27 -11.03 -8.13
CA LYS A 88 -16.67 -10.61 -7.93
C LYS A 88 -16.98 -10.09 -6.53
N ASP A 89 -16.21 -10.48 -5.52
CA ASP A 89 -16.40 -10.00 -4.15
C ASP A 89 -15.28 -9.02 -3.80
N ASP A 90 -15.65 -7.82 -3.37
CA ASP A 90 -14.74 -6.81 -2.81
C ASP A 90 -14.16 -7.39 -1.51
N LEU A 91 -13.00 -8.06 -1.58
CA LEU A 91 -12.38 -8.75 -0.44
C LEU A 91 -11.79 -7.80 0.61
N HIS A 92 -12.02 -6.49 0.47
CA HIS A 92 -11.47 -5.46 1.33
C HIS A 92 -9.94 -5.56 1.42
N HIS A 93 -9.27 -5.70 0.26
CA HIS A 93 -7.81 -5.80 0.17
C HIS A 93 -7.10 -4.59 0.82
N GLU A 94 -7.74 -3.43 0.85
CA GLU A 94 -7.31 -2.24 1.57
C GLU A 94 -7.22 -2.46 3.09
N ASP A 95 -8.20 -3.15 3.68
CA ASP A 95 -8.21 -3.48 5.11
C ASP A 95 -7.21 -4.60 5.42
N VAL A 96 -7.11 -5.61 4.55
CA VAL A 96 -6.10 -6.68 4.69
C VAL A 96 -4.68 -6.11 4.65
N SER A 97 -4.41 -5.22 3.69
CA SER A 97 -3.13 -4.52 3.58
C SER A 97 -2.83 -3.71 4.84
N ALA A 98 -3.77 -2.86 5.26
CA ALA A 98 -3.59 -1.98 6.41
C ALA A 98 -3.39 -2.77 7.71
N ASP A 99 -4.24 -3.77 7.98
CA ASP A 99 -4.15 -4.60 9.18
C ASP A 99 -2.86 -5.42 9.24
N TRP A 100 -2.40 -5.93 8.09
CA TRP A 100 -1.14 -6.69 8.03
C TRP A 100 0.05 -5.78 8.30
N LEU A 101 0.12 -4.62 7.65
CA LEU A 101 1.21 -3.66 7.82
C LEU A 101 1.25 -3.06 9.23
N GLU A 102 0.09 -2.74 9.82
CA GLU A 102 0.00 -2.26 11.20
C GLU A 102 0.56 -3.29 12.19
N LYS A 103 0.19 -4.57 12.04
CA LYS A 103 0.74 -5.67 12.86
C LYS A 103 2.25 -5.85 12.70
N LYS A 104 2.81 -5.47 11.56
CA LYS A 104 4.25 -5.48 11.27
C LYS A 104 4.97 -4.21 11.76
N GLY A 105 4.24 -3.25 12.34
CA GLY A 105 4.79 -2.06 12.98
C GLY A 105 4.94 -0.85 12.05
N PHE A 106 4.26 -0.82 10.89
CA PHE A 106 4.28 0.36 10.03
C PHE A 106 3.57 1.55 10.70
N PRO A 107 4.10 2.77 10.57
CA PRO A 107 3.50 3.95 11.18
C PRO A 107 2.14 4.25 10.53
N SER A 108 1.25 4.89 11.30
CA SER A 108 -0.07 5.28 10.82
C SER A 108 -0.01 6.22 9.60
N SER A 109 1.07 6.99 9.44
CA SER A 109 1.31 7.83 8.26
C SER A 109 1.44 7.03 6.95
N VAL A 110 1.75 5.73 7.02
CA VAL A 110 1.77 4.80 5.88
C VAL A 110 0.49 3.97 5.83
N VAL A 111 0.02 3.48 6.98
CA VAL A 111 -1.12 2.55 7.06
C VAL A 111 -2.47 3.23 6.75
N GLU A 112 -2.70 4.45 7.24
CA GLU A 112 -4.00 5.13 7.06
C GLU A 112 -4.31 5.46 5.60
N PRO A 113 -3.37 5.99 4.79
CA PRO A 113 -3.61 6.18 3.36
C PRO A 113 -4.00 4.87 2.65
N ILE A 114 -3.37 3.75 3.02
CA ILE A 114 -3.66 2.43 2.45
C ILE A 114 -5.08 2.01 2.77
N ARG A 115 -5.52 2.13 4.03
CA ARG A 115 -6.89 1.77 4.45
C ARG A 115 -7.96 2.57 3.72
N LEU A 116 -7.64 3.81 3.33
CA LEU A 116 -8.60 4.74 2.72
C LEU A 116 -8.58 4.73 1.20
N HIS A 117 -7.64 4.05 0.54
CA HIS A 117 -7.40 4.26 -0.89
C HIS A 117 -8.60 3.84 -1.78
N VAL A 118 -9.30 2.74 -1.44
CA VAL A 118 -10.54 2.32 -2.14
C VAL A 118 -11.65 3.36 -1.96
N ASN A 119 -11.83 3.87 -0.73
CA ASN A 119 -12.82 4.91 -0.45
C ASN A 119 -12.51 6.22 -1.19
N ALA A 120 -11.23 6.62 -1.24
CA ALA A 120 -10.78 7.79 -1.99
C ALA A 120 -11.07 7.63 -3.49
N LYS A 121 -10.78 6.45 -4.07
CA LYS A 121 -11.10 6.13 -5.48
C LYS A 121 -12.61 6.19 -5.75
N ARG A 122 -13.43 5.63 -4.86
CA ARG A 122 -14.91 5.69 -4.93
C ARG A 122 -15.41 7.13 -4.89
N TYR A 123 -14.85 7.96 -4.01
CA TYR A 123 -15.22 9.38 -3.91
C TYR A 123 -14.91 10.14 -5.21
N LEU A 124 -13.68 10.02 -5.73
CA LEU A 124 -13.27 10.68 -6.97
C LEU A 124 -14.05 10.23 -8.22
N THR A 125 -14.53 8.98 -8.23
CA THR A 125 -15.33 8.44 -9.34
C THR A 125 -16.82 8.72 -9.19
N ALA A 126 -17.32 8.88 -7.96
CA ALA A 126 -18.69 9.31 -7.69
C ALA A 126 -18.94 10.77 -8.12
N ASP A 127 -17.94 11.64 -7.99
CA ASP A 127 -17.98 13.03 -8.47
C ASP A 127 -17.93 13.15 -10.01
N GLY A 128 -17.78 12.03 -10.73
CA GLY A 128 -17.71 11.96 -12.21
C GLY A 128 -19.05 11.79 -12.94
N VAL A 129 -20.20 11.79 -12.25
CA VAL A 129 -21.53 11.70 -12.86
C VAL A 129 -22.36 12.96 -12.60
N GLU A 130 -21.82 14.12 -12.94
CA GLU A 130 -22.65 15.28 -13.31
C GLU A 130 -22.09 15.91 -14.60
N GLY A 131 -22.72 15.56 -15.73
CA GLY A 131 -22.71 16.37 -16.94
C GLY A 131 -21.85 15.88 -18.10
N SER A 132 -22.44 15.05 -18.97
CA SER A 132 -22.52 15.26 -20.42
C SER A 132 -23.57 14.33 -21.04
#